data_AF-A0A2N2T3L9-F1
#
_entry.id   AF-A0A2N2T3L9-F1
#
_cell.length_a   1.000
_cell.length_b   1.000
_cell.length_c   1.000
_cell.angle_alpha   90.00
_cell.angle_beta   90.00
_cell.angle_gamma   90.00
#
_symmetry.space_group_name_H-M   'P 1'
#
loop_
_entity.id
_entity.type
_entity.pdbx_description
1 polymer ?
#
loop_
_entity_poly.entity_id
_entity_poly.type
_entity_poly.pdbx_seq_one_letter_code
_entity_poly.pdbx_strand_id
1 'polypeptide(L)'
;MQPNSTLAICSRTAALVLAAAWFASQASAMSLRELQALEKTGKQGENYVRYYLVGVMEGALEGHLQDVRNGAKAVICLKGRRLEPHMAPSLFGTELRRNAGVYEADMPVQLVMTNALANFYHPNFQTPS
;
A
#
# COMPACT_ATOMS: atom_id res chain seq x y z
N MET A 1 -31.51 23.54 40.76
CA MET A 1 -31.62 22.70 39.55
C MET A 1 -31.47 23.63 38.34
N GLN A 2 -30.56 23.51 37.38
CA GLN A 2 -29.80 22.36 36.85
C GLN A 2 -28.43 22.81 36.28
N PRO A 3 -27.34 22.05 36.49
CA PRO A 3 -26.11 22.15 35.69
C PRO A 3 -25.78 20.81 34.99
N ASN A 4 -26.60 20.37 34.02
CA ASN A 4 -26.39 19.07 33.35
C ASN A 4 -26.02 19.15 31.86
N SER A 5 -26.05 20.34 31.25
CA SER A 5 -25.92 20.48 29.78
C SER A 5 -24.46 20.51 29.29
N THR A 6 -23.52 21.00 30.10
CA THR A 6 -22.08 21.09 29.74
C THR A 6 -21.35 19.75 29.88
N LEU A 7 -21.77 18.91 30.82
CA LEU A 7 -21.21 17.58 31.06
C LEU A 7 -21.56 16.60 29.92
N ALA A 8 -22.75 16.75 29.34
CA ALA A 8 -23.19 15.94 28.20
C ALA A 8 -22.42 16.23 26.89
N ILE A 9 -21.94 17.47 26.70
CA ILE A 9 -21.19 17.88 25.49
C ILE A 9 -19.77 17.32 25.50
N CYS A 10 -19.10 17.29 26.66
CA CYS A 10 -17.77 16.70 26.81
C CYS A 10 -17.77 15.17 26.61
N SER A 11 -18.83 14.48 27.05
CA SER A 11 -18.98 13.03 26.87
C SER A 11 -19.18 12.63 25.39
N ARG A 12 -19.97 13.42 24.63
CA ARG A 12 -20.24 13.15 23.21
C ARG A 12 -19.03 13.37 22.32
N THR A 13 -18.22 14.38 22.62
CA THR A 13 -16.98 14.67 21.88
C THR A 13 -15.90 13.61 22.15
N ALA A 14 -15.77 13.16 23.40
CA ALA A 14 -14.87 12.05 23.73
C ALA A 14 -15.24 10.74 22.99
N ALA A 15 -16.54 10.41 22.92
CA ALA A 15 -17.01 9.23 22.21
C ALA A 15 -16.71 9.28 20.70
N LEU A 16 -16.84 10.46 20.07
CA LEU A 16 -16.51 10.64 18.65
C LEU A 16 -15.01 10.51 18.36
N VAL A 17 -14.15 11.03 19.24
CA VAL A 17 -12.68 10.90 19.11
C VAL A 17 -12.24 9.44 19.27
N LEU A 18 -12.79 8.72 20.24
CA LEU A 18 -12.53 7.29 20.44
C LEU A 18 -13.01 6.44 19.25
N ALA A 19 -14.18 6.75 18.68
CA ALA A 19 -14.68 6.08 17.49
C ALA A 19 -13.76 6.33 16.28
N ALA A 20 -13.34 7.57 16.04
CA ALA A 20 -12.44 7.91 14.93
C ALA A 20 -11.07 7.22 15.04
N ALA A 21 -10.51 7.12 16.25
CA ALA A 21 -9.26 6.42 16.49
C ALA A 21 -9.35 4.92 16.19
N TRP A 22 -10.50 4.28 16.46
CA TRP A 22 -10.72 2.87 16.15
C TRP A 22 -10.78 2.59 14.65
N PHE A 23 -11.39 3.49 13.87
CA PHE A 23 -11.45 3.35 12.41
C PHE A 23 -10.08 3.58 11.74
N ALA A 24 -9.23 4.44 12.31
CA ALA A 24 -7.89 4.70 11.78
C ALA A 24 -6.92 3.51 11.92
N SER A 25 -7.19 2.56 12.82
CA SER A 25 -6.27 1.45 13.11
C SER A 25 -6.38 0.24 12.16
N GLN A 26 -7.24 0.26 11.15
CA GLN A 26 -7.45 -0.91 10.26
C GLN A 26 -6.54 -0.94 9.03
N ALA A 27 -5.58 -0.02 8.89
CA ALA A 27 -4.57 -0.08 7.83
C ALA A 27 -3.43 -1.06 8.19
N SER A 28 -3.73 -2.35 8.35
CA SER A 28 -2.71 -3.38 8.52
C SER A 28 -2.05 -3.68 7.17
N ALA A 29 -0.88 -3.10 6.94
CA ALA A 29 -0.03 -3.50 5.81
C ALA A 29 0.64 -4.84 6.13
N MET A 30 0.43 -5.86 5.28
CA MET A 30 1.07 -7.16 5.43
C MET A 30 2.58 -7.03 5.26
N SER A 31 3.35 -7.69 6.11
CA SER A 31 4.81 -7.75 6.04
C SER A 31 5.32 -8.77 5.01
N LEU A 32 6.59 -8.66 4.63
CA LEU A 32 7.23 -9.64 3.75
C LEU A 32 7.25 -11.05 4.35
N ARG A 33 7.45 -11.16 5.68
CA ARG A 33 7.41 -12.43 6.41
C ARG A 33 6.03 -13.07 6.32
N GLU A 34 4.98 -12.29 6.55
CA GLU A 34 3.60 -12.77 6.47
C GLU A 34 3.24 -13.18 5.04
N LEU A 35 3.72 -12.45 4.03
CA LEU A 35 3.51 -12.82 2.63
C LEU A 35 4.18 -14.16 2.29
N GLN A 36 5.42 -14.38 2.76
CA GLN A 36 6.10 -15.68 2.59
C GLN A 36 5.42 -16.80 3.37
N ALA A 37 4.86 -16.50 4.55
CA ALA A 37 4.07 -17.46 5.30
C ALA A 37 2.79 -17.82 4.54
N LEU A 38 2.10 -16.82 3.96
CA LEU A 38 0.91 -16.99 3.13
C LEU A 38 1.18 -17.86 1.90
N GLU A 39 2.32 -17.67 1.23
CA GLU A 39 2.73 -18.49 0.08
C GLU A 39 2.79 -19.98 0.42
N LYS A 40 3.24 -20.30 1.64
CA LYS A 40 3.41 -21.68 2.13
C LYS A 40 2.12 -22.29 2.67
N THR A 41 0.99 -21.57 2.62
CA THR A 41 -0.30 -22.08 3.13
C THR A 41 -1.01 -22.98 2.12
N GLY A 42 -1.10 -24.27 2.45
CA GLY A 42 -1.90 -25.24 1.71
C GLY A 42 -1.55 -25.33 0.21
N LYS A 43 -2.52 -25.75 -0.61
CA LYS A 43 -2.34 -25.93 -2.06
C LYS A 43 -2.56 -24.65 -2.88
N GLN A 44 -3.03 -23.58 -2.25
CA GLN A 44 -3.48 -22.34 -2.91
C GLN A 44 -2.69 -21.10 -2.48
N GLY A 45 -1.68 -21.25 -1.62
CA GLY A 45 -0.89 -20.14 -1.08
C GLY A 45 -0.28 -19.24 -2.15
N GLU A 46 0.26 -19.83 -3.22
CA GLU A 46 0.77 -19.07 -4.37
C GLU A 46 -0.31 -18.19 -5.03
N ASN A 47 -1.54 -18.70 -5.17
CA ASN A 47 -2.65 -17.94 -5.71
C ASN A 47 -3.07 -16.80 -4.76
N TYR A 48 -3.06 -17.03 -3.45
CA TYR A 48 -3.34 -15.97 -2.48
C TYR A 48 -2.31 -14.85 -2.54
N VAL A 49 -1.02 -15.18 -2.63
CA VAL A 49 0.04 -14.18 -2.82
C VAL A 49 -0.16 -13.41 -4.11
N ARG A 50 -0.50 -14.07 -5.21
CA ARG A 50 -0.77 -13.40 -6.49
C ARG A 50 -1.92 -12.40 -6.38
N TYR A 51 -3.07 -12.81 -5.82
CA TYR A 51 -4.21 -11.90 -5.64
C TYR A 51 -3.88 -10.74 -4.70
N TYR A 52 -3.14 -11.02 -3.63
CA TYR A 52 -2.70 -9.99 -2.70
C TYR A 52 -1.80 -8.96 -3.39
N LEU A 53 -0.80 -9.41 -4.15
CA LEU A 53 0.12 -8.52 -4.87
C LEU A 53 -0.57 -7.68 -5.94
N VAL A 54 -1.60 -8.22 -6.62
CA VAL A 54 -2.44 -7.43 -7.53
C VAL A 54 -3.11 -6.28 -6.78
N GLY A 55 -3.77 -6.57 -5.65
CA GLY A 55 -4.43 -5.53 -4.85
C GLY A 55 -3.44 -4.49 -4.31
N VAL A 56 -2.26 -4.90 -3.88
CA VAL A 56 -1.21 -3.97 -3.42
C VAL A 56 -0.71 -3.09 -4.57
N MET A 57 -0.55 -3.64 -5.78
CA MET A 57 -0.13 -2.88 -6.96
C MET A 57 -1.18 -1.83 -7.37
N GLU A 58 -2.45 -2.22 -7.41
CA GLU A 58 -3.56 -1.32 -7.71
C GLU A 58 -3.69 -0.22 -6.65
N GLY A 59 -3.64 -0.59 -5.37
CA GLY A 59 -3.70 0.35 -4.26
C GLY A 59 -2.51 1.31 -4.21
N ALA A 60 -1.29 0.84 -4.52
CA ALA A 60 -0.11 1.70 -4.62
C ALA A 60 -0.25 2.72 -5.77
N LEU A 61 -0.76 2.28 -6.92
CA LEU A 61 -1.01 3.17 -8.05
C LEU A 61 -2.11 4.19 -7.74
N GLU A 62 -3.22 3.76 -7.15
CA GLU A 62 -4.32 4.64 -6.75
C GLU A 62 -3.87 5.67 -5.70
N GLY A 63 -3.14 5.24 -4.67
CA GLY A 63 -2.55 6.13 -3.68
C GLY A 63 -1.64 7.17 -4.32
N HIS A 64 -0.78 6.75 -5.25
CA HIS A 64 0.06 7.68 -6.01
C HIS A 64 -0.74 8.69 -6.82
N LEU A 65 -1.78 8.23 -7.54
CA LEU A 65 -2.64 9.12 -8.32
C LEU A 65 -3.36 10.12 -7.42
N GLN A 66 -3.79 9.70 -6.24
CA GLN A 66 -4.42 10.60 -5.26
C GLN A 66 -3.43 11.65 -4.74
N ASP A 67 -2.20 11.27 -4.43
CA ASP A 67 -1.15 12.21 -4.01
C ASP A 67 -0.84 13.23 -5.10
N VAL A 68 -0.75 12.80 -6.36
CA VAL A 68 -0.53 13.70 -7.51
C VAL A 68 -1.70 14.66 -7.69
N ARG A 69 -2.94 14.19 -7.52
CA ARG A 69 -4.14 15.06 -7.54
C ARG A 69 -4.11 16.10 -6.40
N ASN A 70 -3.49 15.77 -5.29
CA ASN A 70 -3.25 16.67 -4.16
C ASN A 70 -2.02 17.59 -4.36
N GLY A 71 -1.37 17.56 -5.52
CA GLY A 71 -0.24 18.43 -5.87
C GLY A 71 1.15 17.82 -5.64
N ALA A 72 1.25 16.55 -5.25
CA ALA A 72 2.54 15.87 -5.15
C ALA A 72 3.19 15.68 -6.53
N LYS A 73 4.52 15.63 -6.57
CA LYS A 73 5.27 15.33 -7.79
C LYS A 73 5.00 13.87 -8.21
N ALA A 74 4.67 13.66 -9.47
CA ALA A 74 4.55 12.32 -10.04
C ALA A 74 5.91 11.60 -10.05
N VAL A 75 5.96 10.42 -9.44
CA VAL A 75 7.14 9.53 -9.37
C VAL A 75 6.91 8.19 -10.10
N ILE A 76 5.67 7.92 -10.49
CA ILE A 76 5.26 6.77 -11.31
C ILE A 76 4.57 7.31 -12.57
N CYS A 77 5.01 6.89 -13.75
CA CYS A 77 4.51 7.37 -15.04
C CYS A 77 4.29 6.21 -16.02
N LEU A 78 3.02 5.92 -16.32
CA LEU A 78 2.65 4.79 -17.19
C LEU A 78 2.74 5.10 -18.69
N LYS A 79 2.60 6.37 -19.11
CA LYS A 79 2.66 6.82 -20.53
C LYS A 79 1.91 5.91 -21.52
N GLY A 80 0.69 5.51 -21.18
CA GLY A 80 -0.14 4.63 -22.02
C GLY A 80 0.16 3.13 -21.90
N ARG A 81 1.20 2.73 -21.16
CA ARG A 81 1.38 1.34 -20.74
C ARG A 81 0.30 0.99 -19.72
N ARG A 82 -0.35 -0.15 -19.90
CA ARG A 82 -1.31 -0.67 -18.92
C ARG A 82 -0.58 -1.56 -17.93
N LEU A 83 -0.81 -1.36 -16.64
CA LEU A 83 -0.45 -2.32 -15.61
C LEU A 83 -1.50 -3.44 -15.61
N GLU A 84 -1.10 -4.61 -16.06
CA GLU A 84 -1.91 -5.82 -16.05
C GLU A 84 -1.68 -6.62 -14.76
N PRO A 85 -2.73 -7.24 -14.18
CA PRO A 85 -2.64 -7.94 -12.90
C PRO A 85 -1.49 -8.96 -12.82
N HIS A 86 -1.27 -9.71 -13.89
CA HIS A 86 -0.25 -10.77 -13.92
C HIS A 86 1.19 -10.24 -13.79
N MET A 87 1.42 -8.94 -13.96
CA MET A 87 2.74 -8.33 -13.82
C MET A 87 3.14 -8.11 -12.35
N ALA A 88 2.19 -8.04 -11.42
CA ALA A 88 2.46 -7.72 -10.01
C ALA A 88 3.53 -8.64 -9.37
N PRO A 89 3.46 -9.98 -9.52
CA PRO A 89 4.49 -10.86 -8.95
C PRO A 89 5.88 -10.63 -9.53
N SER A 90 5.97 -10.34 -10.84
CA SER A 90 7.25 -10.13 -11.52
C SER A 90 7.88 -8.80 -11.10
N LEU A 91 7.09 -7.72 -11.04
CA LEU A 91 7.56 -6.40 -10.58
C LEU A 91 8.08 -6.49 -9.14
N PHE A 92 7.28 -7.08 -8.25
CA PHE A 92 7.62 -7.25 -6.85
C PHE A 92 8.87 -8.13 -6.65
N GLY A 93 8.90 -9.31 -7.26
CA GLY A 93 10.03 -10.23 -7.16
C GLY A 93 11.32 -9.65 -7.77
N THR A 94 11.22 -8.83 -8.82
CA THR A 94 12.40 -8.17 -9.39
C THR A 94 12.94 -7.08 -8.49
N GLU A 95 12.08 -6.29 -7.84
CA GLU A 95 12.50 -5.29 -6.87
C GLU A 95 13.20 -5.92 -5.66
N LEU A 96 12.65 -7.02 -5.12
CA LEU A 96 13.30 -7.78 -4.04
C LEU A 96 14.68 -8.31 -4.44
N ARG A 97 14.81 -8.88 -5.65
CA ARG A 97 16.09 -9.40 -6.14
C ARG A 97 17.12 -8.30 -6.37
N ARG A 98 16.68 -7.15 -6.90
CA ARG A 98 17.56 -6.01 -7.21
C ARG A 98 18.12 -5.37 -5.94
N ASN A 99 17.33 -5.35 -4.87
CA ASN A 99 17.67 -4.75 -3.58
C ASN A 99 17.82 -5.83 -2.49
N ALA A 100 18.49 -6.94 -2.83
CA ALA A 100 18.73 -8.02 -1.88
C ALA A 100 19.46 -7.51 -0.64
N GLY A 101 18.94 -7.81 0.54
CA GLY A 101 19.48 -7.35 1.83
C GLY A 101 19.11 -5.92 2.23
N VAL A 102 18.33 -5.19 1.41
CA VAL A 102 17.80 -3.86 1.79
C VAL A 102 16.47 -3.98 2.52
N TYR A 103 15.62 -4.92 2.08
CA TYR A 103 14.31 -5.11 2.70
C TYR A 103 14.37 -6.14 3.82
N GLU A 104 13.95 -5.72 5.01
CA GLU A 104 13.82 -6.59 6.17
C GLU A 104 12.48 -7.35 6.13
N ALA A 105 12.45 -8.52 6.77
CA ALA A 105 11.28 -9.40 6.74
C ALA A 105 10.00 -8.74 7.32
N ASP A 106 10.14 -7.78 8.23
CA ASP A 106 9.03 -7.10 8.89
C ASP A 106 8.59 -5.81 8.15
N MET A 107 9.20 -5.49 7.00
CA MET A 107 8.78 -4.37 6.16
C MET A 107 7.47 -4.66 5.41
N PRO A 108 6.66 -3.62 5.14
CA PRO A 108 5.38 -3.79 4.47
C PRO A 108 5.57 -4.12 2.98
N VAL A 109 4.78 -5.07 2.46
CA VAL A 109 4.74 -5.45 1.04
C VAL A 109 4.46 -4.24 0.15
N GLN A 110 3.60 -3.32 0.61
CA GLN A 110 3.24 -2.10 -0.12
C GLN A 110 4.41 -1.15 -0.35
N LEU A 111 5.38 -1.08 0.57
CA LEU A 111 6.59 -0.28 0.37
C LEU A 111 7.41 -0.83 -0.80
N VAL A 112 7.64 -2.15 -0.82
CA VAL A 112 8.39 -2.81 -1.90
C VAL A 112 7.67 -2.65 -3.24
N MET A 113 6.35 -2.82 -3.28
CA MET A 113 5.59 -2.63 -4.52
C MET A 113 5.64 -1.19 -5.02
N THR A 114 5.50 -0.20 -4.13
CA THR A 114 5.61 1.23 -4.49
C THR A 114 6.98 1.56 -5.06
N ASN A 115 8.06 1.05 -4.44
CA ASN A 115 9.42 1.21 -4.94
C ASN A 115 9.63 0.52 -6.29
N ALA A 116 9.08 -0.69 -6.46
CA ALA A 116 9.10 -1.38 -7.75
C ALA A 116 8.46 -0.50 -8.83
N LEU A 117 7.25 0.01 -8.60
CA LEU A 117 6.55 0.87 -9.55
C LEU A 117 7.36 2.15 -9.86
N ALA A 118 7.91 2.81 -8.84
CA ALA A 118 8.75 3.99 -9.02
C ALA A 118 10.00 3.68 -9.86
N ASN A 119 10.58 2.49 -9.72
CA ASN A 119 11.76 2.07 -10.48
C ASN A 119 11.41 1.66 -11.92
N PHE A 120 10.36 0.87 -12.15
CA PHE A 120 9.99 0.40 -13.50
C PHE A 120 9.28 1.46 -14.36
N TYR A 121 8.67 2.45 -13.70
CA TYR A 121 7.87 3.50 -14.33
C TYR A 121 8.34 4.91 -13.94
N HIS A 122 9.62 5.09 -13.63
CA HIS A 122 10.15 6.41 -13.30
C HIS A 122 9.95 7.42 -14.46
N PRO A 123 9.58 8.69 -14.18
CA PRO A 123 9.39 9.72 -15.20
C PRO A 123 10.61 9.96 -16.12
N ASN A 124 11.83 9.75 -15.59
CA ASN A 124 13.08 9.96 -16.34
C ASN A 124 13.56 8.74 -17.15
N PHE A 125 12.83 7.61 -17.19
CA PHE A 125 13.19 6.48 -18.08
C PHE A 125 12.95 6.78 -19.59
N GLN A 126 12.96 8.05 -19.97
CA GLN A 126 12.91 8.51 -21.35
C GLN A 126 13.98 9.59 -21.56
N THR A 127 15.14 9.17 -22.07
CA THR A 127 15.83 9.95 -23.10
C THR A 127 15.10 9.77 -24.44
N PRO A 128 15.12 10.76 -25.32
CA PRO A 128 14.11 10.95 -26.37
C PRO A 128 14.36 10.05 -27.60
N SER A 129 13.30 9.75 -28.33
CA SER A 129 13.30 9.48 -29.78
C SER A 129 11.93 9.81 -30.33
#